data_AF-A0A9D3WGH3-F1
#
_entry.id   AF-A0A9D3WGH3-F1
#
_cell.length_a   1.000
_cell.length_b   1.000
_cell.length_c   1.000
_cell.angle_alpha   90.00
_cell.angle_beta   90.00
_cell.angle_gamma   90.00
#
_symmetry.space_group_name_H-M   'P 1'
#
loop_
_entity.id
_entity.type
_entity.pdbx_description
1 polymer ?
#
loop_
_entity_poly.entity_id
_entity_poly.type
_entity_poly.pdbx_seq_one_letter_code
_entity_poly.pdbx_strand_id
1 'polypeptide(L)'
;MLILKVLATPDSFFLLPQLSGSFPILSLDPASNKDVHFLKYLIYISRNKRKGQIYSDGNKSNNNIYNATCIASKNHMKREREYKITTTDALNGHQVVDIIPSGSKLLVSKGESIKLDQLLTINPNVGRLTNH
;
A
#
# COMPACT_ATOMS: atom_id res chain seq x y z
N MET A 1 -18.16 -6.13 -19.86
CA MET A 1 -17.27 -5.94 -21.01
C MET A 1 -16.84 -4.48 -21.00
N LEU A 2 -15.63 -4.17 -20.52
CA LEU A 2 -15.11 -2.80 -20.53
C LEU A 2 -14.33 -2.62 -21.85
N ILE A 3 -14.83 -1.76 -22.73
CA ILE A 3 -14.17 -1.44 -24.00
C ILE A 3 -13.16 -0.35 -23.70
N LEU A 4 -11.87 -0.68 -23.76
CA LEU A 4 -10.82 0.32 -23.62
C LEU A 4 -10.63 1.02 -24.98
N LYS A 5 -11.14 2.26 -25.09
CA LYS A 5 -10.76 3.15 -26.18
C LYS A 5 -9.37 3.70 -25.87
N VAL A 6 -8.35 3.16 -26.51
CA VAL A 6 -7.01 3.74 -26.45
C VAL A 6 -7.00 4.96 -27.36
N LEU A 7 -7.26 6.14 -26.79
CA LEU A 7 -6.84 7.39 -27.43
C LEU A 7 -5.31 7.41 -27.35
N ALA A 8 -4.67 7.29 -28.49
CA ALA A 8 -3.22 7.32 -28.60
C ALA A 8 -2.73 8.77 -28.45
N THR A 9 -2.78 9.31 -27.24
CA THR A 9 -2.04 10.52 -26.86
C THR A 9 -0.84 10.11 -26.01
N PRO A 10 0.36 10.68 -26.21
CA PRO A 10 1.58 10.27 -25.50
C PRO A 10 1.49 10.40 -23.97
N ASP A 11 0.50 11.13 -23.44
CA ASP A 11 0.38 11.47 -22.01
C ASP A 11 -0.81 10.79 -21.28
N SER A 12 -1.53 9.86 -21.92
CA SER A 12 -2.72 9.27 -21.33
C SER A 12 -2.43 7.99 -20.52
N PHE A 13 -2.50 8.10 -19.19
CA PHE A 13 -2.48 6.96 -18.25
C PHE A 13 -3.91 6.45 -18.00
N PHE A 14 -4.17 5.16 -18.28
CA PHE A 14 -5.45 4.51 -17.98
C PHE A 14 -5.31 3.54 -16.79
N LEU A 15 -6.04 3.81 -15.71
CA LEU A 15 -6.17 2.88 -14.57
C LEU A 15 -7.18 1.79 -14.94
N LEU A 16 -6.69 0.57 -15.18
CA LEU A 16 -7.55 -0.59 -15.39
C LEU A 16 -7.99 -1.17 -14.04
N PRO A 17 -9.30 -1.43 -13.82
CA PRO A 17 -9.77 -2.15 -12.64
C PRO A 17 -9.19 -3.56 -12.61
N GLN A 18 -9.00 -4.10 -11.39
CA GLN A 18 -8.41 -5.43 -11.15
C GLN A 18 -9.29 -6.57 -11.69
N LEU A 19 -9.25 -6.79 -13.00
CA LEU A 19 -9.92 -7.90 -13.67
C LEU A 19 -8.86 -8.89 -14.11
N SER A 20 -8.95 -10.14 -13.62
CA SER A 20 -8.29 -11.27 -14.22
C SER A 20 -8.99 -11.57 -15.56
N GLY A 21 -8.38 -11.23 -16.69
CA GLY A 21 -9.02 -11.48 -17.98
C GLY A 21 -8.24 -10.99 -19.19
N SER A 22 -8.74 -11.36 -20.36
CA SER A 22 -8.30 -10.83 -21.65
C SER A 22 -8.91 -9.44 -21.86
N PHE A 23 -8.09 -8.47 -22.29
CA PHE A 23 -8.53 -7.12 -22.60
C PHE A 23 -8.55 -6.94 -24.12
N PRO A 24 -9.72 -6.81 -24.75
CA PRO A 24 -9.79 -6.51 -26.17
C PRO A 24 -9.29 -5.09 -26.41
N ILE A 25 -8.29 -4.94 -27.29
CA ILE A 25 -7.76 -3.65 -27.73
C ILE A 25 -8.28 -3.43 -29.15
N LEU A 26 -8.93 -2.29 -29.39
CA LEU A 26 -9.33 -1.86 -30.73
C LEU A 26 -8.33 -0.82 -31.22
N SER A 27 -7.71 -1.08 -32.36
CA SER A 27 -6.89 -0.10 -33.07
C SER A 27 -7.77 0.96 -33.72
N LEU A 28 -7.33 2.22 -33.66
CA LEU A 28 -7.95 3.31 -34.40
C LEU A 28 -7.43 3.33 -35.85
N ASP A 29 -8.28 3.74 -36.78
CA ASP A 29 -7.92 3.90 -38.19
C ASP A 29 -7.47 5.35 -38.47
N PRO A 30 -6.19 5.59 -38.82
CA PRO A 30 -5.65 6.91 -39.17
C PRO A 30 -6.37 7.60 -40.34
N ALA A 31 -7.03 6.85 -41.23
CA ALA A 31 -7.80 7.43 -42.32
C ALA A 31 -9.08 8.12 -41.83
N SER A 32 -9.63 7.65 -40.71
CA SER A 32 -10.86 8.17 -40.10
C SER A 32 -10.59 9.21 -39.01
N ASN A 33 -9.41 9.17 -38.37
CA ASN A 33 -9.02 10.04 -37.27
C ASN A 33 -7.62 10.63 -37.50
N LYS A 34 -7.56 11.96 -37.66
CA LYS A 34 -6.33 12.71 -37.96
C LYS A 34 -5.32 12.75 -36.81
N ASP A 35 -5.77 12.49 -35.58
CA ASP A 35 -4.93 12.49 -34.38
C ASP A 35 -4.17 11.17 -34.19
N VAL A 36 -4.42 10.18 -35.04
CA VAL A 36 -3.76 8.86 -35.01
C VAL A 36 -2.83 8.74 -36.21
N HIS A 37 -1.62 8.26 -35.97
CA HIS A 37 -0.59 8.16 -36.99
C HIS A 37 -0.06 6.72 -37.09
N PHE A 38 0.45 6.34 -38.27
CA PHE A 38 1.14 5.06 -38.44
C PHE A 38 2.53 5.14 -37.82
N LEU A 39 2.61 4.93 -36.50
CA LEU A 39 3.85 4.93 -35.72
C LEU A 39 3.92 3.73 -34.78
N LYS A 40 5.11 3.48 -34.24
CA LYS A 40 5.27 2.51 -33.15
C LYS A 40 4.80 3.15 -31.85
N TYR A 41 3.75 2.58 -31.25
CA TYR A 41 3.26 2.98 -29.94
C TYR A 41 3.78 2.02 -28.87
N LEU A 42 4.26 2.58 -27.75
CA LEU A 42 4.63 1.80 -26.57
C LEU A 42 3.40 1.55 -25.71
N ILE A 43 3.24 0.32 -25.22
CA ILE A 43 2.18 -0.07 -24.30
C ILE A 43 2.83 -0.48 -23.00
N TYR A 44 2.52 0.22 -21.91
CA TYR A 44 3.02 -0.09 -20.57
C TYR A 44 1.95 -0.81 -19.77
N ILE A 45 2.29 -1.93 -19.15
CA ILE A 45 1.37 -2.70 -18.31
C ILE A 45 2.00 -2.96 -16.95
N SER A 46 1.36 -2.44 -15.90
CA SER A 46 1.73 -2.71 -14.51
C SER A 46 0.67 -3.58 -13.85
N ARG A 47 1.10 -4.65 -13.17
CA ARG A 47 0.17 -5.55 -12.47
C ARG A 47 0.58 -5.73 -11.02
N ASN A 48 -0.34 -5.36 -10.12
CA ASN A 48 -0.18 -5.55 -8.68
C ASN A 48 -1.10 -6.66 -8.19
N LYS A 49 -0.53 -7.74 -7.66
CA LYS A 49 -1.29 -8.92 -7.20
C LYS A 49 -1.61 -8.94 -5.70
N ARG A 50 -1.22 -7.92 -4.92
CA ARG A 50 -1.34 -7.94 -3.45
C ARG A 50 -1.83 -6.62 -2.90
N LYS A 51 -2.29 -6.65 -1.65
CA LYS A 51 -2.76 -5.49 -0.90
C LYS A 51 -1.67 -4.42 -0.85
N GLY A 52 -2.04 -3.18 -1.13
CA GLY A 52 -1.15 -2.02 -0.99
C GLY A 52 -0.71 -1.83 0.46
N GLN A 53 0.41 -1.15 0.67
CA GLN A 53 0.93 -0.84 2.00
C GLN A 53 0.24 0.38 2.64
N ILE A 54 -0.33 1.26 1.80
CA ILE A 54 -0.91 2.56 2.18
C ILE A 54 -2.33 2.62 1.58
N TYR A 55 -3.28 3.14 2.36
CA TYR A 55 -4.64 3.43 1.94
C TYR A 55 -4.72 4.79 1.22
N SER A 56 -5.83 5.05 0.51
CA SER A 56 -6.00 6.29 -0.27
C SER A 56 -6.01 7.56 0.57
N ASP A 57 -6.30 7.46 1.86
CA ASP A 57 -6.24 8.54 2.85
C ASP A 57 -4.81 8.82 3.37
N GLY A 58 -3.82 8.06 2.91
CA GLY A 58 -2.42 8.16 3.35
C GLY A 58 -2.08 7.32 4.58
N ASN A 59 -3.06 6.68 5.22
CA ASN A 59 -2.83 5.87 6.41
C ASN A 59 -2.19 4.52 6.04
N LYS A 60 -1.36 4.00 6.95
CA LYS A 60 -0.74 2.66 6.78
C LYS A 60 -1.83 1.58 6.83
N SER A 61 -1.71 0.59 5.95
CA SER A 61 -2.58 -0.59 5.94
C SER A 61 -2.12 -1.68 6.93
N ASN A 62 -2.95 -2.69 7.13
CA ASN A 62 -2.54 -3.90 7.85
C ASN A 62 -1.59 -4.82 7.07
N ASN A 63 -1.15 -4.42 5.87
CA ASN A 63 -0.08 -5.06 5.11
C ASN A 63 1.25 -4.30 5.23
N ASN A 64 1.49 -3.65 6.37
CA ASN A 64 2.65 -2.79 6.60
C ASN A 64 3.32 -3.10 7.95
N ILE A 65 4.53 -2.60 8.12
CA ILE A 65 5.31 -2.65 9.34
C ILE A 65 4.92 -1.46 10.23
N TYR A 66 4.70 -1.74 11.51
CA TYR A 66 4.47 -0.75 12.56
C TYR A 66 5.69 -0.68 13.47
N ASN A 67 6.15 0.55 13.71
CA ASN A 67 7.32 0.87 14.51
C ASN A 67 6.87 1.65 15.75
N ALA A 68 7.65 1.56 16.82
CA ALA A 68 7.43 2.30 18.04
C ALA A 68 7.71 3.79 17.86
N THR A 69 6.76 4.63 18.29
CA THR A 69 6.87 6.08 18.17
C THR A 69 7.79 6.70 19.23
N CYS A 70 7.99 6.05 20.38
CA CYS A 70 8.83 6.58 21.46
C CYS A 70 9.60 5.49 22.22
N ILE A 71 10.57 5.92 23.03
CA ILE A 71 11.31 5.05 23.95
C ILE A 71 10.46 4.87 25.20
N ALA A 72 10.30 3.62 25.65
CA ALA A 72 9.58 3.33 26.89
C ALA A 72 10.17 2.13 27.62
N SER A 73 10.28 2.24 28.95
CA SER A 73 10.80 1.17 29.79
C SER A 73 9.83 0.00 29.94
N LYS A 74 8.52 0.29 29.88
CA LYS A 74 7.44 -0.69 29.89
C LYS A 74 6.30 -0.23 28.99
N ASN A 75 5.80 -1.13 28.16
CA ASN A 75 4.59 -0.92 27.39
C ASN A 75 3.34 -1.45 28.12
N HIS A 76 2.18 -0.86 27.81
CA HIS A 76 0.88 -1.42 28.16
C HIS A 76 0.13 -1.77 26.88
N MET A 77 -0.15 -3.05 26.68
CA MET A 77 -0.84 -3.53 25.50
C MET A 77 -2.29 -3.93 25.83
N LYS A 78 -3.25 -3.42 25.07
CA LYS A 78 -4.66 -3.81 25.11
C LYS A 78 -5.11 -4.27 23.73
N ARG A 79 -5.77 -5.43 23.67
CA ARG A 79 -6.40 -5.94 22.44
C ARG A 79 -7.90 -5.66 22.49
N GLU A 80 -8.38 -4.87 21.54
CA GLU A 80 -9.81 -4.67 21.28
C GLU A 80 -10.10 -5.18 19.86
N ARG A 81 -10.62 -4.32 18.96
CA ARG A 81 -10.63 -4.58 17.50
C ARG A 81 -9.24 -4.44 16.89
N GLU A 82 -8.39 -3.64 17.51
CA GLU A 82 -7.02 -3.34 17.12
C GLU A 82 -6.14 -3.49 18.35
N TYR A 83 -4.82 -3.56 18.15
CA TYR A 83 -3.88 -3.50 19.26
C TYR A 83 -3.57 -2.05 19.57
N LYS A 84 -3.81 -1.65 20.82
CA LYS A 84 -3.40 -0.36 21.35
C LYS A 84 -2.20 -0.60 22.24
N ILE A 85 -1.05 -0.07 21.85
CA ILE A 85 0.18 -0.09 22.63
C ILE A 85 0.35 1.31 23.21
N THR A 86 0.10 1.43 24.51
CA THR A 86 0.32 2.67 25.25
C THR A 86 1.71 2.63 25.85
N THR A 87 2.51 3.63 25.54
CA THR A 87 3.86 3.84 26.06
C THR A 87 3.93 5.21 26.72
N THR A 88 4.68 5.31 27.81
CA THR A 88 5.05 6.60 28.38
C THR A 88 6.42 6.95 27.86
N ASP A 89 6.53 8.05 27.12
CA ASP A 89 7.77 8.55 26.55
C ASP A 89 8.78 8.83 27.67
N ALA A 90 9.92 8.15 27.64
CA ALA A 90 10.97 8.30 28.64
C ALA A 90 11.63 9.70 28.60
N LEU A 91 11.51 10.43 27.48
CA LEU A 91 12.11 11.75 27.32
C LEU A 91 11.21 12.87 27.85
N ASN A 92 9.92 12.82 27.52
CA ASN A 92 8.99 13.92 27.80
C ASN A 92 7.89 13.58 28.81
N GLY A 93 7.80 12.31 29.24
CA GLY A 93 6.76 11.84 30.16
C GLY A 93 5.35 11.78 29.56
N HIS A 94 5.18 12.14 28.29
CA HIS A 94 3.90 12.08 27.59
C HIS A 94 3.50 10.63 27.27
N GLN A 95 2.20 10.35 27.34
CA GLN A 95 1.68 9.07 26.86
C GLN A 95 1.52 9.12 25.34
N VAL A 96 2.08 8.10 24.68
CA VAL A 96 1.95 7.85 23.25
C VAL A 96 1.15 6.57 23.08
N VAL A 97 0.27 6.56 22.08
CA VAL A 97 -0.57 5.39 21.77
C VAL A 97 -0.33 4.99 20.33
N ASP A 98 0.34 3.86 20.14
CA ASP A 98 0.51 3.23 18.84
C ASP A 98 -0.68 2.30 18.57
N ILE A 99 -1.40 2.57 17.48
CA ILE A 99 -2.56 1.80 17.04
C ILE A 99 -2.12 0.87 15.91
N ILE A 100 -2.25 -0.44 16.12
CA ILE A 100 -1.90 -1.46 15.14
C ILE A 100 -3.18 -2.18 14.71
N PRO A 101 -3.53 -2.13 13.41
CA PRO A 101 -4.76 -2.72 12.91
C PRO A 101 -4.73 -4.25 13.02
N SER A 102 -5.92 -4.84 13.05
CA SER A 102 -6.09 -6.29 13.11
C SER A 102 -5.48 -7.01 11.90
N GLY A 103 -5.00 -8.23 12.15
CA GLY A 103 -4.32 -9.07 11.16
C GLY A 103 -2.80 -8.96 11.16
N SER A 104 -2.23 -7.96 11.83
CA SER A 104 -0.77 -7.82 12.03
C SER A 104 -0.28 -8.76 13.12
N LYS A 105 0.87 -9.42 12.90
CA LYS A 105 1.52 -10.28 13.91
C LYS A 105 2.50 -9.45 14.73
N LEU A 106 2.29 -9.38 16.05
CA LEU A 106 3.14 -8.63 16.97
C LEU A 106 4.46 -9.35 17.26
N LEU A 107 5.52 -8.58 17.45
CA LEU A 107 6.84 -9.03 17.90
C LEU A 107 7.11 -8.76 19.37
N VAL A 108 6.41 -7.76 19.94
CA VAL A 108 6.59 -7.32 21.34
C VAL A 108 5.52 -7.89 22.26
N SER A 109 5.88 -8.08 23.52
CA SER A 109 4.98 -8.58 24.58
C SER A 109 4.58 -7.47 25.57
N LYS A 110 3.51 -7.71 26.34
CA LYS A 110 3.04 -6.77 27.37
C LYS A 110 4.11 -6.57 28.46
N GLY A 111 4.44 -5.32 28.78
CA GLY A 111 5.40 -4.96 29.81
C GLY A 111 6.86 -4.98 29.35
N GLU A 112 7.12 -5.20 28.06
CA GLU A 112 8.45 -5.16 27.48
C GLU A 112 8.95 -3.70 27.30
N SER A 113 10.26 -3.51 27.39
CA SER A 113 10.91 -2.24 27.05
C SER A 113 10.99 -2.07 25.53
N ILE A 114 10.72 -0.86 25.05
CA ILE A 114 10.68 -0.52 23.63
C ILE A 114 11.69 0.61 23.37
N LYS A 115 12.50 0.45 22.31
CA LYS A 115 13.37 1.50 21.78
C LYS A 115 12.65 2.30 20.69
N LEU A 116 13.12 3.53 20.45
CA LEU A 116 12.65 4.34 19.33
C LEU A 116 12.80 3.56 18.01
N ASP A 117 11.79 3.64 17.15
CA ASP A 117 11.72 2.97 15.85
C ASP A 117 11.82 1.43 15.89
N GLN A 118 11.76 0.81 17.07
CA GLN A 118 11.74 -0.63 17.20
C GLN A 118 10.50 -1.22 16.50
N LEU A 119 10.70 -2.34 15.80
CA LEU A 119 9.63 -3.05 15.11
C LEU A 119 8.63 -3.64 16.12
N LEU A 120 7.37 -3.25 16.00
CA LEU A 120 6.26 -3.78 16.80
C LEU A 120 5.59 -4.97 16.12
N THR A 121 5.64 -5.04 14.79
CA THR A 121 5.03 -6.11 13.99
C THR A 121 6.00 -6.74 13.01
N ILE A 122 5.77 -8.02 12.69
CA ILE A 122 6.45 -8.67 11.57
C ILE A 122 5.93 -8.06 10.26
N ASN A 123 6.77 -8.00 9.22
CA ASN A 123 6.33 -7.56 7.90
C ASN A 123 5.41 -8.63 7.27
N PRO A 124 4.10 -8.38 7.11
CA PRO A 124 3.20 -9.34 6.47
C PRO A 124 3.31 -9.30 4.93
N ASN A 125 3.99 -8.29 4.37
CA ASN A 125 4.03 -8.09 2.93
C ASN A 125 5.01 -9.06 2.27
N VAL A 126 4.44 -9.96 1.48
CA VAL A 126 5.18 -10.93 0.65
C VAL A 126 5.10 -10.58 -0.86
N GLY A 127 4.57 -9.42 -1.23
CA GLY A 127 4.32 -9.00 -2.62
C GLY A 127 5.51 -8.31 -3.29
N ARG A 128 5.64 -8.51 -4.62
CA ARG A 128 6.63 -7.85 -5.48
C ARG A 128 5.91 -7.06 -6.58
N LEU A 129 6.32 -5.81 -6.80
CA LEU A 129 5.92 -5.02 -7.97
C LEU A 129 6.71 -5.52 -9.18
N THR A 130 6.05 -5.84 -10.29
CA THR A 130 6.73 -6.23 -11.54
C THR A 130 6.26 -5.33 -12.67
N ASN A 131 7.20 -4.63 -13.31
CA ASN A 131 6.98 -3.84 -14.50
C ASN A 131 7.44 -4.66 -15.72
N HIS A 132 6.67 -4.59 -16.80
CA HIS A 132 6.99 -5.18 -18.10
C HIS A 132 6.66 -4.19 -19.21
#